data_AF-A0A0F0CDA4-F1
#
_entry.id   AF-A0A0F0CDA4-F1
#
_cell.length_a   1.000
_cell.length_b   1.000
_cell.length_c   1.000
_cell.angle_alpha   90.00
_cell.angle_beta   90.00
_cell.angle_gamma   90.00
#
_symmetry.space_group_name_H-M   'P 1'
#
loop_
_entity.id
_entity.type
_entity.pdbx_description
1 polymer ?
#
loop_
_entity_poly.entity_id
_entity_poly.type
_entity_poly.pdbx_seq_one_letter_code
_entity_poly.pdbx_strand_id
1 'polypeptide(L)' 'MIDNDELPIGFTMELAMHSDALNRFAGLSKPEQEQIVNGARTIESRQEMRNYVENMFTKG' A
#
# COMPACT_ATOMS: atom_id res chain seq x y z
N MET A 1 -10.10 20.57 2.09
CA MET A 1 -9.11 19.75 1.36
C MET A 1 -8.12 19.31 2.41
N ILE A 2 -8.09 18.02 2.74
CA ILE A 2 -6.97 17.49 3.52
C ILE A 2 -6.12 16.78 2.48
N ASP A 3 -5.04 17.44 2.08
CA ASP A 3 -3.96 16.83 1.30
C ASP A 3 -3.29 15.78 2.20
N ASN A 4 -3.90 14.61 2.24
CA ASN A 4 -3.28 13.39 2.77
C ASN A 4 -2.37 12.82 1.67
N ASP A 5 -1.42 13.59 1.17
CA ASP A 5 -0.40 13.08 0.24
C ASP A 5 0.61 12.16 0.96
N GLU A 6 0.56 12.11 2.29
CA GLU A 6 1.35 11.16 3.07
C GLU A 6 0.71 9.77 3.08
N LEU A 7 1.49 8.79 2.62
CA LEU A 7 1.15 7.38 2.70
C LEU A 7 0.91 6.96 4.16
N PRO A 8 -0.06 6.06 4.46
CA PRO A 8 -0.21 5.53 5.80
C PRO A 8 1.10 4.92 6.30
N ILE A 9 1.53 5.26 7.52
CA ILE A 9 2.82 4.81 8.06
C ILE A 9 2.95 3.28 8.02
N GLY A 10 1.88 2.56 8.38
CA GLY A 10 1.82 1.10 8.28
C GLY A 10 2.04 0.59 6.85
N PHE A 11 1.50 1.29 5.86
CA PHE A 11 1.65 0.94 4.46
C PHE A 11 3.08 1.17 3.97
N THR A 12 3.67 2.32 4.27
CA THR A 12 5.07 2.61 3.92
C THR A 12 6.04 1.63 4.58
N MET A 13 5.81 1.25 5.85
CA MET A 13 6.64 0.27 6.54
C MET A 13 6.56 -1.11 5.90
N GLU A 14 5.36 -1.61 5.58
CA GLU A 14 5.23 -2.92 4.94
C GLU A 14 5.79 -2.90 3.51
N LEU A 15 5.61 -1.83 2.73
CA LEU A 15 6.27 -1.71 1.41
C LEU A 15 7.80 -1.75 1.51
N ALA A 16 8.39 -1.08 2.52
CA ALA A 16 9.84 -1.10 2.73
C ALA A 16 10.37 -2.49 3.13
N MET A 17 9.55 -3.33 3.76
CA MET A 17 9.88 -4.70 4.14
C MET A 17 9.75 -5.69 2.97
N HIS A 18 9.02 -5.33 1.92
CA HIS A 18 8.70 -6.16 0.75
C HIS A 18 9.15 -5.45 -0.53
N SER A 19 10.43 -5.57 -0.86
CA SER A 19 11.06 -4.83 -1.98
C SER A 19 10.37 -5.05 -3.34
N ASP A 20 9.79 -6.22 -3.55
CA ASP A 20 8.99 -6.58 -4.72
C ASP A 20 7.65 -5.84 -4.76
N ALA A 21 6.96 -5.73 -3.62
CA ALA A 21 5.74 -4.95 -3.47
C ALA A 21 5.98 -3.47 -3.75
N LEU A 22 7.08 -2.91 -3.22
CA LEU A 22 7.47 -1.52 -3.48
C LEU A 22 7.72 -1.26 -4.97
N ASN A 23 8.50 -2.12 -5.64
CA ASN A 23 8.79 -1.97 -7.07
C ASN A 23 7.53 -2.04 -7.93
N ARG A 24 6.60 -2.93 -7.59
CA ARG A 24 5.32 -3.04 -8.30
C ARG A 24 4.45 -1.81 -8.06
N PHE A 25 4.30 -1.38 -6.81
CA PHE A 25 3.55 -0.18 -6.45
C PHE A 25 4.10 1.07 -7.17
N ALA A 26 5.43 1.23 -7.22
CA ALA A 26 6.08 2.34 -7.91
C ALA A 26 5.87 2.32 -9.43
N GLY A 27 5.62 1.14 -10.02
CA GLY A 27 5.34 0.98 -11.45
C GLY A 27 3.89 1.23 -11.86
N LEU A 28 2.96 1.36 -10.89
CA LEU A 28 1.55 1.61 -11.16
C LEU A 28 1.31 3.06 -11.61
N SER A 29 0.21 3.28 -12.34
CA SER A 29 -0.24 4.63 -12.64
C SER A 29 -0.72 5.36 -11.38
N LYS A 30 -0.73 6.70 -11.40
CA LYS A 30 -1.20 7.49 -10.24
C LYS A 30 -2.60 7.08 -9.75
N PRO A 31 -3.61 6.87 -10.61
CA PRO A 31 -4.93 6.44 -10.15
C PRO A 31 -4.91 5.07 -9.46
N GLU A 32 -4.09 4.13 -9.94
CA GLU A 32 -3.96 2.80 -9.32
C GLU A 32 -3.25 2.90 -7.96
N GLN A 33 -2.21 3.73 -7.85
CA GLN A 33 -1.55 4.01 -6.58
C GLN A 33 -2.53 4.63 -5.59
N GLU A 34 -3.34 5.61 -6.01
CA GLU A 34 -4.35 6.24 -5.16
C GLU A 34 -5.41 5.24 -4.67
N GLN A 35 -5.88 4.33 -5.52
CA GLN A 35 -6.83 3.29 -5.12
C GLN A 35 -6.26 2.39 -4.01
N ILE A 36 -4.99 2.00 -4.15
CA ILE A 36 -4.30 1.18 -3.15
C ILE A 36 -4.08 1.96 -1.85
N VAL A 37 -3.64 3.22 -1.95
CA VAL A 37 -3.43 4.08 -0.78
C VAL A 37 -4.74 4.31 -0.03
N ASN A 38 -5.84 4.53 -0.75
CA ASN A 38 -7.15 4.69 -0.15
C ASN A 38 -7.62 3.42 0.56
N GLY A 39 -7.35 2.24 0.00
CA GLY A 39 -7.62 0.97 0.69
C GLY A 39 -6.73 0.77 1.93
N ALA A 40 -5.45 1.13 1.85
CA ALA A 40 -4.55 1.09 3.00
C ALA A 40 -5.01 2.01 4.15
N ARG A 41 -5.65 3.15 3.84
CA ARG A 41 -6.19 4.08 4.86
C ARG A 41 -7.34 3.48 5.67
N THR A 42 -8.05 2.46 5.17
CA THR A 42 -9.16 1.82 5.90
C THR A 42 -8.70 0.69 6.82
N ILE A 43 -7.39 0.43 6.89
CA ILE A 43 -6.83 -0.68 7.66
C ILE A 43 -6.36 -0.19 9.02
N GLU A 44 -6.85 -0.83 10.07
CA GLU A 44 -6.59 -0.39 11.45
C GLU A 44 -5.56 -1.27 12.16
N SER A 45 -5.29 -2.48 11.66
CA SER A 45 -4.33 -3.41 12.28
C SER A 45 -3.10 -3.67 11.43
N ARG A 46 -1.96 -3.87 12.10
CA ARG A 46 -0.70 -4.23 11.44
C ARG A 46 -0.80 -5.54 10.66
N GLN A 47 -1.55 -6.52 11.18
CA GLN A 47 -1.70 -7.81 10.51
C GLN A 47 -2.52 -7.67 9.22
N GLU A 48 -3.60 -6.88 9.24
CA GLU A 48 -4.38 -6.60 8.04
C GLU A 48 -3.56 -5.80 7.02
N MET A 49 -2.71 -4.87 7.46
CA MET A 49 -1.85 -4.10 6.55
C MET A 49 -0.84 -5.00 5.84
N ARG A 50 -0.21 -5.91 6.60
CA ARG A 50 0.68 -6.93 6.05
C ARG A 50 -0.05 -7.78 5.01
N ASN A 51 -1.21 -8.32 5.38
CA ASN A 51 -2.03 -9.11 4.47
C ASN A 51 -2.44 -8.32 3.23
N TYR A 52 -2.77 -7.03 3.38
CA TYR A 52 -3.14 -6.16 2.27
C TYR A 52 -2.00 -5.98 1.27
N VAL A 53 -0.79 -5.68 1.76
CA VAL A 53 0.43 -5.54 0.93
C VAL A 53 0.83 -6.86 0.28
N GLU A 54 0.79 -7.98 1.02
CA GLU A 54 1.10 -9.29 0.47
C GLU A 54 0.06 -9.73 -0.58
N ASN A 55 -1.22 -9.42 -0.38
CA ASN A 55 -2.31 -9.77 -1.30
C ASN A 55 -2.40 -8.88 -2.54
N MET A 56 -1.77 -7.71 -2.57
CA MET A 56 -1.66 -6.92 -3.79
C MET A 56 -0.96 -7.68 -4.92
N PHE A 57 -0.12 -8.66 -4.58
CA PHE A 57 0.83 -9.25 -5.52
C PHE A 57 0.84 -10.79 -5.57
N THR A 58 0.05 -11.48 -4.74
CA THR A 58 -0.09 -12.95 -4.73
C THR A 58 -1.14 -13.52 -5.71
N LYS A 59 -1.48 -12.80 -6.78
CA LYS A 59 -2.14 -13.43 -7.95
C LYS A 59 -1.09 -13.82 -8.99
N GLY A 60 -0.62 -15.06 -8.87
CA GLY A 60 -0.18 -15.84 -10.02
C GLY A 60 -1.37 -16.28 -10.86
#